data_AF-A0AAW0FAE9-F1
#
_entry.id   AF-A0AAW0FAE9-F1
#
_cell.length_a   1.000
_cell.length_b   1.000
_cell.length_c   1.000
_cell.angle_alpha   90.00
_cell.angle_beta   90.00
_cell.angle_gamma   90.00
#
_symmetry.space_group_name_H-M   'P 1'
#
loop_
_entity.id
_entity.type
_entity.pdbx_description
1 polymer ?
#
loop_
_entity_poly.entity_id
_entity_poly.type
_entity_poly.pdbx_seq_one_letter_code
_entity_poly.pdbx_strand_id
1 'polypeptide(L)'
;MSSGASMFKGAPSKPLLKQIYRLNLISGASTKAYKLDSSKYKTVELMLALKSVYGPAAGLKKFWRENLPALKFHNEDVNFVVTRVRPNSDSHQDICAIPNKIIVHDASGNKSEIDCKGKHASNILRKLVQLTNAEKVADSEIPRLEFPSQH
;
A
#
# COMPACT_ATOMS: atom_id res chain seq x y z
N MET A 1 21.53 1.63 -22.47
CA MET A 1 21.49 1.97 -21.03
C MET A 1 20.04 1.88 -20.56
N SER A 2 19.68 0.84 -19.81
CA SER A 2 18.31 0.67 -19.29
C SER A 2 18.01 1.79 -18.31
N SER A 3 17.23 2.79 -18.74
CA SER A 3 16.51 3.68 -17.83
C SER A 3 15.63 2.81 -16.94
N GLY A 4 16.14 2.46 -15.75
CA GLY A 4 15.37 1.71 -14.77
C GLY A 4 14.13 2.52 -14.45
N ALA A 5 12.94 1.97 -14.75
CA ALA A 5 11.68 2.61 -14.47
C ALA A 5 11.67 3.07 -13.00
N SER A 6 11.62 4.39 -12.78
CA SER A 6 11.55 4.97 -11.44
C SER A 6 10.39 4.32 -10.69
N MET A 7 10.68 3.79 -9.50
CA MET A 7 9.68 3.12 -8.64
C MET A 7 8.47 4.02 -8.36
N PHE A 8 8.66 5.34 -8.39
CA PHE A 8 7.62 6.35 -8.32
C PHE A 8 7.63 7.16 -9.62
N LYS A 9 6.61 6.96 -10.45
CA LYS A 9 6.47 7.73 -11.70
C LYS A 9 6.17 9.20 -11.35
N GLY A 10 6.92 10.12 -11.94
CA GLY A 10 6.77 11.56 -11.67
C GLY A 10 7.49 12.06 -10.42
N ALA A 11 8.25 11.21 -9.71
CA ALA A 11 9.09 11.70 -8.62
C ALA A 11 10.19 12.64 -9.16
N PRO A 12 10.50 13.74 -8.43
CA PRO A 12 11.59 14.64 -8.79
C PRO A 12 12.93 13.91 -8.94
N SER A 13 13.89 14.49 -9.66
CA SER A 13 15.23 13.90 -9.84
C SER A 13 16.19 14.22 -8.69
N LYS A 14 16.14 15.45 -8.17
CA LYS A 14 17.03 15.96 -7.11
C LYS A 14 16.80 15.24 -5.77
N PRO A 15 17.85 14.87 -5.01
CA PRO A 15 17.73 14.07 -3.78
C PRO A 15 16.77 14.66 -2.73
N LEU A 16 16.89 15.96 -2.43
CA LEU A 16 16.02 16.64 -1.47
C LEU A 16 14.55 16.62 -1.92
N LEU A 17 14.30 16.92 -3.19
CA LEU A 17 12.94 16.90 -3.75
C LEU A 17 12.36 15.47 -3.74
N LYS A 18 13.18 14.43 -3.95
CA LYS A 18 12.75 13.04 -3.79
C LYS A 18 12.34 12.71 -2.35
N GLN A 19 13.06 13.23 -1.36
CA GLN A 19 12.72 13.03 0.05
C GLN A 19 11.39 13.70 0.40
N ILE A 20 11.23 14.98 0.03
CA ILE A 20 9.97 15.72 0.22
C ILE A 20 8.80 14.97 -0.44
N TYR A 21 8.97 14.54 -1.69
CA TYR A 21 7.96 13.75 -2.40
C TYR A 21 7.59 12.46 -1.66
N ARG A 22 8.58 11.71 -1.13
CA ARG A 22 8.32 10.48 -0.37
C ARG A 22 7.62 10.74 0.95
N LEU A 23 7.98 11.80 1.67
CA LEU A 23 7.31 12.18 2.91
C LEU A 23 5.85 12.57 2.64
N ASN A 24 5.59 13.32 1.57
CA ASN A 24 4.24 13.65 1.11
C ASN A 24 3.45 12.44 0.59
N LEU A 25 4.11 11.35 0.17
CA LEU A 25 3.44 10.08 -0.12
C LEU A 25 3.04 9.37 1.18
N ILE A 26 3.88 9.40 2.21
CA ILE A 26 3.63 8.77 3.51
C ILE A 26 2.50 9.49 4.24
N SER A 27 2.43 10.81 4.24
CA SER A 27 1.30 11.53 4.86
C SER A 27 0.01 11.40 4.07
N GLY A 28 0.07 10.94 2.82
CA GLY A 28 -1.05 10.93 1.91
C GLY A 28 -1.34 12.28 1.25
N ALA A 29 -0.46 13.28 1.36
CA ALA A 29 -0.62 14.57 0.67
C ALA A 29 -0.61 14.46 -0.86
N SER A 30 -0.03 13.38 -1.39
CA SER A 30 0.04 13.08 -2.83
C SER A 30 -0.80 11.85 -3.23
N THR A 31 -1.49 11.22 -2.27
CA THR A 31 -2.38 10.08 -2.50
C THR A 31 -3.71 10.32 -1.79
N LYS A 32 -4.57 9.30 -1.70
CA LYS A 32 -5.78 9.40 -0.87
C LYS A 32 -5.47 8.75 0.47
N ALA A 33 -5.57 9.53 1.55
CA ALA A 33 -5.50 9.06 2.92
C ALA A 33 -6.89 8.62 3.41
N TYR A 34 -6.93 7.53 4.17
CA TYR A 34 -8.16 7.00 4.74
C TYR A 34 -7.93 6.57 6.18
N LYS A 35 -8.93 6.78 7.03
CA LYS A 35 -8.97 6.38 8.43
C LYS A 35 -9.95 5.23 8.61
N LEU A 36 -9.48 4.15 9.21
CA LEU A 36 -10.24 2.97 9.59
C LEU A 36 -10.81 3.20 10.98
N ASP A 37 -11.99 2.64 11.23
CA ASP A 37 -12.56 2.60 12.56
C ASP A 37 -11.79 1.57 13.42
N SER A 38 -10.89 2.06 14.28
CA SER A 38 -10.04 1.24 15.14
C SER A 38 -10.83 0.50 16.23
N SER A 39 -12.09 0.87 16.48
CA SER A 39 -12.98 0.09 17.35
C SER A 39 -13.43 -1.21 16.67
N LYS A 40 -13.54 -1.19 15.33
CA LYS A 40 -14.01 -2.32 14.52
C LYS A 40 -12.88 -3.15 13.94
N TYR A 41 -11.79 -2.52 13.48
CA TYR A 41 -10.70 -3.20 12.79
C TYR A 41 -9.39 -3.05 13.55
N LYS A 42 -8.72 -4.17 13.79
CA LYS A 42 -7.49 -4.22 14.62
C LYS A 42 -6.24 -4.52 13.82
N THR A 43 -6.36 -5.34 12.77
CA THR A 43 -5.19 -5.70 11.94
C THR A 43 -5.53 -5.72 10.46
N VAL A 44 -4.63 -5.18 9.64
CA VAL A 44 -4.63 -5.33 8.19
C VAL A 44 -3.34 -6.05 7.78
N GLU A 45 -3.45 -7.29 7.33
CA GLU A 45 -2.33 -8.10 6.85
C GLU A 45 -2.28 -8.10 5.32
N LEU A 46 -1.09 -7.90 4.76
CA LEU A 46 -0.81 -8.05 3.34
C LEU A 46 0.05 -9.29 3.14
N MET A 47 -0.41 -10.23 2.32
CA MET A 47 0.38 -11.38 1.88
C MET A 47 0.76 -11.23 0.41
N LEU A 48 2.05 -11.28 0.11
CA LEU A 48 2.56 -11.16 -1.26
C LEU A 48 3.85 -11.95 -1.49
N ALA A 49 4.14 -12.27 -2.75
CA ALA A 49 5.37 -12.96 -3.11
C ALA A 49 6.63 -12.13 -2.81
N LEU A 50 7.67 -12.78 -2.30
CA LEU A 50 8.99 -12.19 -2.08
C LEU A 50 9.63 -11.76 -3.41
N LYS A 51 9.65 -12.67 -4.40
CA LYS A 51 10.22 -12.40 -5.72
C LYS A 51 9.23 -11.65 -6.62
N SER A 52 9.75 -10.73 -7.43
CA SER A 52 8.98 -9.89 -8.34
C SER A 52 8.68 -10.54 -9.69
N VAL A 53 8.61 -11.88 -9.74
CA VAL A 53 8.47 -12.63 -11.00
C VAL A 53 7.01 -12.80 -11.41
N TYR A 54 6.07 -12.61 -10.48
CA TYR A 54 4.65 -12.83 -10.72
C TYR A 54 3.93 -11.55 -11.14
N GLY A 55 3.67 -11.39 -12.43
CA GLY A 55 2.95 -10.23 -12.99
C GLY A 55 1.62 -9.91 -12.30
N PRO A 56 0.75 -10.90 -12.00
CA PRO A 56 -0.51 -10.66 -11.30
C PRO A 56 -0.36 -10.09 -9.87
N ALA A 57 0.82 -10.18 -9.24
CA ALA A 57 1.10 -9.55 -7.93
C ALA A 57 1.47 -8.07 -8.03
N ALA A 58 1.68 -7.53 -9.24
CA ALA A 58 2.24 -6.20 -9.44
C ALA A 58 1.40 -5.09 -8.80
N GLY A 59 0.07 -5.21 -8.85
CA GLY A 59 -0.81 -4.21 -8.26
C GLY A 59 -0.83 -4.22 -6.74
N LEU A 60 -0.77 -5.39 -6.09
CA LEU A 60 -0.63 -5.48 -4.62
C LEU A 60 0.71 -4.92 -4.16
N LYS A 61 1.79 -5.19 -4.91
CA LYS A 61 3.10 -4.60 -4.63
C LYS A 61 3.12 -3.08 -4.79
N LYS A 62 2.39 -2.56 -5.78
CA LYS A 62 2.21 -1.11 -5.96
C LYS A 62 1.38 -0.51 -4.82
N PHE A 63 0.28 -1.15 -4.43
CA PHE A 63 -0.51 -0.78 -3.25
C PHE A 63 0.34 -0.73 -1.97
N TRP A 64 1.16 -1.76 -1.73
CA TRP A 64 2.07 -1.81 -0.59
C TRP A 64 3.02 -0.61 -0.54
N ARG A 65 3.48 -0.11 -1.69
CA ARG A 65 4.44 0.99 -1.78
C ARG A 65 3.81 2.38 -1.76
N GLU A 66 2.65 2.53 -2.40
CA GLU A 66 2.03 3.84 -2.66
C GLU A 66 0.87 4.15 -1.71
N ASN A 67 0.15 3.14 -1.23
CA ASN A 67 -1.06 3.34 -0.43
C ASN A 67 -0.90 2.90 1.03
N LEU A 68 -0.22 1.78 1.28
CA LEU A 68 -0.04 1.28 2.65
C LEU A 68 0.67 2.28 3.59
N PRO A 69 1.69 3.05 3.16
CA PRO A 69 2.33 4.02 4.04
C PRO A 69 1.35 5.10 4.54
N ALA A 70 0.51 5.63 3.65
CA ALA A 70 -0.53 6.61 3.99
C ALA A 70 -1.60 6.02 4.92
N LEU A 71 -1.99 4.76 4.70
CA LEU A 71 -2.89 4.07 5.63
C LEU A 71 -2.23 3.92 7.01
N LYS A 72 -0.98 3.47 7.10
CA LYS A 72 -0.29 3.36 8.41
C LYS A 72 -0.19 4.69 9.14
N PHE A 73 0.12 5.78 8.41
CA PHE A 73 0.31 7.10 8.98
C PHE A 73 -0.94 7.63 9.69
N HIS A 74 -2.13 7.36 9.16
CA HIS A 74 -3.40 7.87 9.71
C HIS A 74 -4.14 6.88 10.62
N ASN A 75 -3.55 5.72 10.88
CA ASN A 75 -4.19 4.61 11.59
C ASN A 75 -3.22 3.97 12.60
N GLU A 76 -2.68 4.78 13.51
CA GLU A 76 -1.69 4.35 14.51
C GLU A 76 -2.21 3.21 15.41
N ASP A 77 -3.52 3.17 15.67
CA ASP A 77 -4.18 2.15 16.49
C ASP A 77 -4.48 0.84 15.75
N VAL A 78 -4.23 0.79 14.43
CA VAL A 78 -4.45 -0.40 13.60
C VAL A 78 -3.11 -1.03 13.28
N ASN A 79 -2.96 -2.31 13.60
CA ASN A 79 -1.74 -3.04 13.27
C ASN A 79 -1.69 -3.35 11.77
N PHE A 80 -0.56 -3.06 11.11
CA PHE A 80 -0.38 -3.38 9.69
C PHE A 80 0.79 -4.34 9.48
N VAL A 81 0.49 -5.57 9.08
CA VAL A 81 1.46 -6.65 8.88
C VAL A 81 1.70 -6.87 7.39
N VAL A 82 2.96 -7.12 7.01
CA VAL A 82 3.32 -7.45 5.63
C VAL A 82 4.12 -8.75 5.62
N THR A 83 3.50 -9.80 5.10
CA THR A 83 4.08 -11.14 5.01
C THR A 83 4.56 -11.37 3.58
N ARG A 84 5.89 -11.46 3.40
CA ARG A 84 6.50 -11.76 2.10
C ARG A 84 6.82 -13.25 1.99
N VAL A 85 6.05 -13.95 1.18
CA VAL A 85 6.14 -15.41 1.03
C VAL A 85 7.19 -15.78 -0.02
N ARG A 86 8.16 -16.61 0.36
CA ARG A 86 9.11 -17.21 -0.58
C ARG A 86 8.47 -18.47 -1.19
N PRO A 87 8.48 -18.65 -2.52
CA PRO A 87 7.99 -19.89 -3.12
C PRO A 87 8.93 -21.05 -2.77
N ASN A 88 8.39 -22.27 -2.72
CA ASN A 88 9.15 -23.47 -2.42
C ASN A 88 10.18 -23.81 -3.52
N SER A 89 9.85 -23.50 -4.77
CA SER A 89 10.76 -23.58 -5.91
C SER A 89 10.53 -22.42 -6.88
N ASP A 90 11.37 -22.32 -7.92
CA ASP A 90 11.19 -21.33 -9.00
C ASP A 90 10.22 -21.79 -10.09
N SER A 91 9.46 -22.87 -9.85
CA SER A 91 8.40 -23.31 -10.77
C SER A 91 7.28 -22.28 -10.87
N HIS A 92 6.70 -22.16 -12.07
CA HIS A 92 5.57 -21.24 -12.29
C HIS A 92 4.37 -21.57 -11.40
N GLN A 93 4.13 -22.86 -11.14
CA GLN A 93 3.05 -23.34 -10.29
C GLN A 93 3.20 -22.87 -8.84
N ASP A 94 4.39 -23.02 -8.25
CA ASP A 94 4.65 -22.60 -6.87
C ASP A 94 4.58 -21.07 -6.72
N ILE A 95 5.04 -20.34 -7.73
CA ILE A 95 4.93 -18.87 -7.76
C ILE A 95 3.45 -18.44 -7.81
N CYS A 96 2.63 -19.11 -8.62
CA CYS A 96 1.20 -18.83 -8.75
C CYS A 96 0.39 -19.19 -7.50
N ALA A 97 0.86 -20.15 -6.71
CA ALA A 97 0.22 -20.60 -5.49
C ALA A 97 0.38 -19.62 -4.32
N ILE A 98 1.32 -18.67 -4.42
CA ILE A 98 1.51 -17.66 -3.37
C ILE A 98 0.24 -16.80 -3.23
N PRO A 99 -0.30 -16.65 -2.00
CA PRO A 99 -1.40 -15.74 -1.75
C PRO A 99 -1.03 -14.30 -2.12
N ASN A 100 -1.89 -13.66 -2.91
CA ASN A 100 -1.81 -12.24 -3.21
C ASN A 100 -3.09 -11.59 -2.69
N LYS A 101 -3.16 -11.40 -1.37
CA LYS A 101 -4.39 -10.96 -0.70
C LYS A 101 -4.12 -9.99 0.43
N ILE A 102 -5.17 -9.28 0.79
CA ILE A 102 -5.26 -8.52 2.04
C ILE A 102 -6.21 -9.26 2.97
N ILE A 103 -5.85 -9.40 4.23
CA ILE A 103 -6.69 -9.95 5.28
C ILE A 103 -6.97 -8.83 6.29
N VAL A 104 -8.24 -8.56 6.55
CA VAL A 104 -8.67 -7.59 7.56
C VAL A 104 -9.24 -8.35 8.74
N HIS A 105 -8.70 -8.07 9.92
CA HIS A 105 -9.11 -8.65 11.19
C HIS A 105 -9.96 -7.63 11.94
N ASP A 106 -11.18 -8.02 12.27
CA ASP A 106 -12.05 -7.22 13.13
C ASP A 106 -11.70 -7.40 14.62
N ALA A 107 -12.31 -6.59 15.47
CA ALA A 107 -12.16 -6.67 16.92
C ALA A 107 -12.84 -7.91 17.53
N SER A 108 -13.74 -8.56 16.80
CA SER A 108 -14.46 -9.77 17.21
C SER A 108 -13.68 -11.06 16.87
N GLY A 109 -12.56 -10.96 16.15
CA GLY A 109 -11.73 -12.08 15.72
C GLY A 109 -12.08 -12.66 14.35
N ASN A 110 -13.06 -12.10 13.63
CA ASN A 110 -13.38 -12.51 12.28
C ASN A 110 -12.35 -11.96 11.27
N LYS A 111 -12.24 -12.66 10.15
CA LYS A 111 -11.32 -12.32 9.06
C LYS A 111 -12.10 -12.12 7.78
N SER A 112 -11.82 -11.02 7.10
CA SER A 112 -12.32 -10.77 5.75
C SER A 112 -11.16 -10.69 4.78
N GLU A 113 -11.26 -11.36 3.64
CA GLU A 113 -10.18 -11.45 2.67
C GLU A 113 -10.50 -10.69 1.36
N ILE A 114 -9.48 -10.05 0.80
CA ILE A 114 -9.54 -9.37 -0.50
C ILE A 114 -8.52 -10.03 -1.42
N ASP A 115 -8.99 -10.77 -2.41
CA ASP A 115 -8.13 -11.24 -3.50
C ASP A 115 -7.66 -10.06 -4.36
N CYS A 116 -6.34 -9.93 -4.45
CA CYS A 116 -5.64 -8.86 -5.15
C CYS A 116 -4.96 -9.34 -6.44
N LYS A 117 -5.09 -10.62 -6.80
CA LYS A 117 -4.49 -11.18 -8.00
C LYS A 117 -4.99 -10.47 -9.27
N GLY A 118 -4.06 -9.92 -10.04
CA GLY A 118 -4.34 -9.20 -11.29
C GLY A 118 -5.08 -7.87 -11.08
N LYS A 119 -5.24 -7.38 -9.84
CA LYS A 119 -5.94 -6.12 -9.57
C LYS A 119 -4.96 -4.97 -9.51
N HIS A 120 -5.31 -3.81 -10.09
CA HIS A 120 -4.53 -2.58 -9.96
C HIS A 120 -4.62 -2.01 -8.53
N ALA A 121 -3.59 -1.30 -8.07
CA ALA A 121 -3.50 -0.74 -6.72
C ALA A 121 -4.71 0.12 -6.31
N SER A 122 -5.23 0.95 -7.23
CA SER A 122 -6.43 1.77 -6.99
C SER A 122 -7.69 0.94 -6.74
N ASN A 123 -7.83 -0.20 -7.41
CA ASN A 123 -8.97 -1.11 -7.19
C ASN A 123 -8.83 -1.84 -5.85
N ILE A 124 -7.61 -2.19 -5.45
CA ILE A 124 -7.31 -2.80 -4.14
C ILE A 124 -7.69 -1.83 -3.02
N LEU A 125 -7.21 -0.58 -3.11
CA LEU A 125 -7.56 0.46 -2.14
C LEU A 125 -9.06 0.69 -2.05
N ARG A 126 -9.75 0.81 -3.20
CA ARG A 126 -11.21 0.97 -3.22
C ARG A 126 -11.93 -0.18 -2.51
N LYS A 127 -11.53 -1.43 -2.78
CA LYS A 127 -12.12 -2.60 -2.12
C LYS A 127 -11.86 -2.60 -0.62
N LEU A 128 -10.66 -2.23 -0.19
CA LEU A 128 -10.33 -2.12 1.22
C LEU A 128 -11.22 -1.08 1.91
N VAL A 129 -11.31 0.12 1.33
CA VAL A 129 -12.15 1.21 1.86
C VAL A 129 -13.62 0.80 1.94
N GLN A 130 -14.14 0.12 0.91
CA GLN A 130 -15.52 -0.39 0.90
C GLN A 130 -15.74 -1.46 1.98
N LEU A 131 -14.78 -2.37 2.16
CA LEU A 131 -14.88 -3.44 3.15
C LEU A 131 -14.82 -2.89 4.58
N THR A 132 -14.00 -1.87 4.82
CA THR A 132 -13.80 -1.29 6.15
C THR A 132 -14.68 -0.07 6.43
N ASN A 133 -15.48 0.38 5.46
CA ASN A 133 -16.14 1.69 5.49
C ASN A 133 -15.19 2.82 5.93
N ALA A 134 -13.95 2.81 5.44
CA ALA A 134 -12.95 3.78 5.87
C ALA A 134 -13.30 5.19 5.39
N GLU A 135 -13.11 6.17 6.27
CA GLU A 135 -13.40 7.57 5.99
C GLU A 135 -12.20 8.24 5.32
N LYS A 136 -12.45 9.14 4.38
CA LYS A 136 -11.38 9.91 3.75
C LYS A 136 -10.88 10.95 4.77
N VAL A 137 -9.57 11.02 4.98
CA VAL A 137 -8.97 12.08 5.80
C VAL A 137 -9.15 13.43 5.09
N ALA A 138 -9.50 14.48 5.83
CA ALA A 138 -9.68 15.81 5.28
C ALA A 138 -8.35 16.38 4.78
N ASP A 139 -8.36 17.06 3.64
CA ASP A 139 -7.11 17.54 3.03
C ASP A 139 -6.39 18.57 3.93
N SER A 140 -7.11 19.26 4.81
CA SER A 140 -6.56 20.17 5.83
C SER A 140 -5.84 19.48 6.99
N GLU A 141 -6.13 18.20 7.25
CA GLU A 141 -5.52 17.41 8.33
C GLU A 141 -4.28 16.66 7.84
N ILE A 142 -4.02 16.66 6.52
CA ILE A 142 -2.89 15.96 5.93
C ILE A 142 -1.65 16.86 5.96
N PRO A 143 -0.61 16.53 6.74
CA PRO A 143 0.60 17.32 6.75
C PRO A 143 1.31 17.25 5.39
N ARG A 144 1.73 18.41 4.90
CA ARG A 144 2.38 18.56 3.60
C ARG A 144 3.65 19.39 3.74
N LEU A 145 4.72 18.88 3.14
CA LEU A 145 5.96 19.62 2.96
C LEU A 145 5.94 20.31 1.60
N GLU A 146 6.19 21.61 1.62
CA GLU A 146 6.34 22.39 0.39
C GLU A 146 7.69 22.11 -0.28
N PHE A 147 7.70 22.16 -1.61
CA PHE A 147 8.94 22.07 -2.35
C PHE A 147 9.66 23.42 -2.30
N PRO A 148 10.97 23.44 -2.04
CA PRO A 148 11.72 24.69 -2.00
C PRO A 148 11.64 25.41 -3.35
N SER A 149 11.40 26.72 -3.29
CA SER A 149 11.50 27.64 -4.42
C SER A 149 12.87 27.47 -5.08
N GLN A 150 12.92 27.35 -6.40
CA GLN A 150 14.19 27.42 -7.12
C GLN A 150 14.69 28.87 -7.00
N HIS A 151 15.70 29.10 -6.17
CA HIS A 151 16.58 30.26 -6.24
C HIS A 151 17.82 29.90 -7.04
#